data_AF-A0A8S2S1Y1-F1
#
_entry.id   AF-A0A8S2S1Y1-F1
#
_cell.length_a   1.000
_cell.length_b   1.000
_cell.length_c   1.000
_cell.angle_alpha   90.00
_cell.angle_beta   90.00
_cell.angle_gamma   90.00
#
_symmetry.space_group_name_H-M   'P 1'
#
loop_
_entity.id
_entity.type
_entity.pdbx_description
1 polymer ?
#
loop_
_entity_poly.entity_id
_entity_poly.type
_entity_poly.pdbx_seq_one_letter_code
_entity_poly.pdbx_strand_id
1 'polypeptide(L)' 'VTGIIIKDEKEDLQLSVITDRVQGGGSIEDGQVEIMLHRRTLTDDGLGVSE' A
#
# COMPACT_ATOMS: atom_id res chain seq x y z
N VAL A 1 10.69 -10.56 -5.99
CA VAL A 1 10.51 -9.09 -6.01
C VAL A 1 9.04 -8.83 -5.82
N THR A 2 8.68 -8.06 -4.80
CA THR A 2 7.30 -7.69 -4.44
C THR A 2 7.12 -6.19 -4.56
N GLY A 3 5.92 -5.74 -4.91
CA GLY A 3 5.66 -4.34 -5.17
C GLY A 3 4.24 -4.09 -5.66
N ILE A 4 3.91 -2.82 -5.87
CA ILE A 4 2.63 -2.35 -6.42
C ILE A 4 2.90 -1.61 -7.74
N ILE A 5 1.98 -1.75 -8.70
CA ILE A 5 2.12 -1.20 -10.04
C ILE A 5 0.81 -0.52 -10.40
N ILE A 6 0.89 0.67 -10.96
CA ILE A 6 -0.23 1.35 -11.64
C ILE A 6 0.15 1.62 -13.10
N LYS A 7 -0.84 1.57 -13.98
CA LYS A 7 -0.66 1.76 -15.42
C LYS A 7 -1.72 2.69 -15.96
N ASP A 8 -1.32 3.58 -16.85
CA ASP A 8 -2.22 4.28 -17.76
C ASP A 8 -2.06 3.68 -19.15
N GLU A 9 -3.07 2.93 -19.59
CA GLU A 9 -3.05 2.26 -20.90
C GLU A 9 -3.24 3.24 -22.07
N LYS A 10 -3.82 4.42 -21.84
CA LYS A 10 -4.04 5.41 -22.92
C LYS A 10 -2.74 6.10 -23.29
N GLU A 11 -1.96 6.46 -22.28
CA GLU A 11 -0.70 7.18 -22.42
C GLU A 11 0.52 6.24 -22.46
N ASP A 12 0.32 4.92 -22.35
CA ASP A 12 1.37 3.89 -22.25
C ASP A 12 2.38 4.18 -21.14
N LEU A 13 1.88 4.64 -19.98
CA LEU A 13 2.69 4.97 -18.81
C LEU A 13 2.55 3.92 -17.72
N GLN A 14 3.67 3.63 -17.05
CA GLN A 14 3.70 2.71 -15.91
C GLN A 14 4.53 3.28 -14.77
N LEU A 15 4.00 3.20 -13.55
CA LEU A 15 4.73 3.45 -12.32
C LEU A 15 4.82 2.14 -11.52
N SER A 16 6.02 1.79 -11.06
CA SER A 16 6.27 0.58 -10.27
C SER A 16 7.02 0.91 -8.99
N VAL A 17 6.44 0.54 -7.87
CA VAL A 17 7.04 0.70 -6.54
C VAL A 17 7.48 -0.66 -6.05
N ILE A 18 8.80 -0.84 -5.92
CA ILE A 18 9.42 -2.08 -5.44
C ILE A 18 9.71 -1.94 -3.95
N THR A 19 9.32 -2.93 -3.16
CA THR A 19 9.52 -2.91 -1.70
C THR A 19 10.55 -3.93 -1.25
N ASP A 20 11.26 -3.63 -0.16
CA ASP A 20 12.19 -4.54 0.50
C ASP A 20 11.47 -5.58 1.39
N ARG A 21 10.20 -5.32 1.74
CA ARG A 21 9.36 -6.12 2.63
C ARG A 21 7.88 -6.03 2.26
N VAL A 22 7.06 -6.87 2.90
CA VAL A 22 5.59 -6.81 2.77
C VAL A 22 5.07 -5.57 3.48
N GLN A 23 4.28 -4.77 2.78
CA GLN A 23 3.61 -3.58 3.29
C GLN A 23 2.17 -3.52 2.73
N GLY A 24 1.25 -2.89 3.48
CA GLY A 24 -0.06 -2.56 2.96
C GLY A 24 0.03 -1.32 2.06
N GLY A 25 -0.72 -1.29 0.97
CA GLY A 25 -0.77 -0.16 0.04
C GLY A 25 -2.00 -0.23 -0.86
N GLY A 26 -2.28 0.86 -1.56
CA GLY A 26 -3.49 1.00 -2.37
C GLY A 26 -3.41 2.12 -3.40
N SER A 27 -4.49 2.25 -4.17
CA SER A 27 -4.74 3.33 -5.15
C SER A 27 -6.13 3.86 -4.84
N ILE A 28 -6.23 4.79 -3.87
CA ILE A 28 -7.55 5.30 -3.41
C ILE A 28 -8.18 6.20 -4.48
N GLU A 29 -7.37 7.00 -5.16
CA GLU A 29 -7.79 7.84 -6.28
C GLU A 29 -7.04 7.43 -7.56
N ASP A 30 -7.67 7.66 -8.71
CA ASP A 30 -7.09 7.35 -10.01
C ASP A 30 -5.75 8.07 -10.21
N GLY A 31 -4.75 7.34 -10.69
CA GLY A 31 -3.41 7.86 -10.93
C GLY A 31 -2.54 8.01 -9.67
N GLN A 32 -3.02 7.56 -8.50
CA GLN A 32 -2.27 7.59 -7.25
C GLN A 32 -1.84 6.20 -6.79
N VAL A 33 -0.76 6.16 -6.03
CA VAL A 33 -0.34 4.95 -5.31
C VAL A 33 0.19 5.34 -3.95
N GLU A 34 -0.23 4.62 -2.91
CA GLU A 34 0.17 4.86 -1.53
C GLU A 34 0.61 3.56 -0.84
N ILE A 35 1.50 3.71 0.14
CA ILE A 35 2.05 2.62 0.96
C ILE A 35 2.03 3.03 2.43
N MET A 36 1.63 2.10 3.30
CA MET A 36 1.70 2.26 4.73
C MET A 36 3.09 1.88 5.24
N LEU A 37 3.87 2.89 5.61
CA LEU A 37 5.22 2.67 6.14
C LEU A 37 5.21 2.14 7.57
N HIS A 38 4.33 2.69 8.41
CA HIS A 38 4.24 2.35 9.83
C HIS A 38 2.82 2.61 10.34
N ARG A 39 2.37 1.77 11.27
CA ARG A 39 1.09 1.91 11.98
C ARG A 39 1.36 1.76 13.47
N ARG A 40 0.88 2.71 14.28
CA ARG A 40 0.87 2.62 15.73
C ARG A 40 -0.55 2.86 16.22
N THR A 41 -1.13 1.87 16.88
CA THR A 41 -2.43 1.94 17.54
C THR A 41 -2.22 2.12 19.05
N LEU A 42 -3.14 2.84 19.70
CA LEU A 42 -3.14 3.05 21.16
C LEU A 42 -4.32 2.33 21.83
N THR A 43 -5.13 1.64 21.04
CA THR A 43 -6.39 1.02 21.45
C THR A 43 -6.53 -0.32 20.75
N ASP A 44 -6.94 -1.33 21.52
CA ASP A 44 -7.24 -2.69 21.06
C ASP A 44 -8.42 -2.72 20.09
N ASP A 45 -8.37 -3.64 19.12
CA ASP A 45 -9.41 -3.85 18.12
C ASP A 45 -10.39 -4.98 18.48
N GLY A 46 -10.24 -5.62 19.65
CA GLY A 46 -11.12 -6.67 20.16
C GLY A 46 -10.89 -8.03 19.52
N LEU A 47 -9.81 -8.23 18.74
CA LEU A 47 -9.55 -9.48 18.01
C LEU A 47 -8.71 -10.51 18.80
N GLY A 48 -8.64 -10.34 20.12
CA GLY A 48 -8.08 -11.35 21.03
C GLY A 48 -6.61 -11.18 21.37
N VAL A 49 -5.98 -10.07 20.94
CA VAL A 49 -4.59 -9.72 21.31
C VAL A 49 -4.57 -8.90 22.61
N SER A 50 -5.58 -8.07 22.88
CA SER A 50 -5.69 -7.25 24.11
C SER A 50 -4.52 -6.27 24.28
N GLU A 51 -4.14 -5.59 23.20
CA GLU A 51 -3.02 -4.64 23.12
C GLU A 51 -3.42 -3.29 22.48
#